data_AF-A0A927MDF9-F1
#
_entry.id   AF-A0A927MDF9-F1
#
_cell.length_a   1.000
_cell.length_b   1.000
_cell.length_c   1.000
_cell.angle_alpha   90.00
_cell.angle_beta   90.00
_cell.angle_gamma   90.00
#
_symmetry.space_group_name_H-M   'P 1'
#
loop_
_entity.id
_entity.type
_entity.pdbx_description
1 polymer ?
#
loop_
_entity_poly.entity_id
_entity_poly.type
_entity_poly.pdbx_seq_one_letter_code
_entity_poly.pdbx_strand_id
1 'polypeptide(L)'
;MSMMRRADGTGRLPRVLSIVVLAILLLLVASVGHTILTITTEPSIEERAHSEAVRRAALVGDALVHGVADGATELGQSAARNDRVDVLTVDGTDRRHSPGVRVVFRVHVTMSQPVMAGRASTEMRVCFRQVLDQERRDFSRTQVPCPETAPPDGTSTPVPSRSPTPPPPVLGPPTTVPGAPAGSSPAPAR
;
A
#
# COMPACT_ATOMS: atom_id res chain seq x y z
N MET A 1 -22.16 -82.08 -19.42
CA MET A 1 -22.79 -80.80 -19.03
C MET A 1 -22.01 -80.26 -17.84
N SER A 2 -21.13 -79.28 -18.06
CA SER A 2 -21.29 -77.91 -17.54
C SER A 2 -21.70 -77.84 -16.07
N MET A 3 -20.79 -77.42 -15.19
CA MET A 3 -20.67 -75.98 -14.94
C MET A 3 -19.41 -75.66 -14.13
N MET A 4 -18.60 -74.83 -14.77
CA MET A 4 -17.52 -74.02 -14.23
C MET A 4 -18.14 -72.95 -13.31
N ARG A 5 -17.67 -72.79 -12.07
CA ARG A 5 -17.86 -71.53 -11.33
C ARG A 5 -16.66 -71.20 -10.46
N ARG A 6 -15.90 -70.24 -10.98
CA ARG A 6 -14.87 -69.42 -10.34
C ARG A 6 -15.52 -68.52 -9.29
N ALA A 7 -14.83 -68.25 -8.19
CA ALA A 7 -15.08 -67.07 -7.36
C ALA A 7 -13.77 -66.63 -6.66
N ASP A 8 -12.85 -66.06 -7.45
CA ASP A 8 -11.78 -65.22 -6.93
C ASP A 8 -12.38 -63.85 -6.59
N GLY A 9 -12.52 -63.51 -5.30
CA GLY A 9 -13.22 -62.27 -4.92
C GLY A 9 -12.92 -61.66 -3.55
N THR A 10 -12.03 -62.21 -2.72
CA THR A 10 -11.89 -61.78 -1.32
C THR A 10 -10.70 -60.87 -1.02
N GLY A 11 -9.81 -60.61 -1.98
CA GLY A 11 -8.59 -59.81 -1.76
C GLY A 11 -8.65 -58.32 -2.15
N ARG A 12 -9.75 -57.84 -2.75
CA ARG A 12 -9.83 -56.48 -3.32
C ARG A 12 -10.31 -55.42 -2.33
N LEU A 13 -11.24 -55.77 -1.43
CA LEU A 13 -11.81 -54.83 -0.46
C LEU A 13 -10.78 -54.22 0.52
N PRO A 14 -9.87 -54.98 1.16
CA PRO A 14 -8.89 -54.38 2.08
C PRO A 14 -7.85 -53.52 1.35
N ARG A 15 -7.54 -53.85 0.09
CA ARG A 15 -6.60 -53.07 -0.74
C ARG A 15 -7.20 -51.74 -1.17
N VAL A 16 -8.46 -51.72 -1.58
CA VAL A 16 -9.16 -50.47 -1.93
C VAL A 16 -9.31 -49.57 -0.71
N LEU A 17 -9.66 -50.13 0.46
CA LEU A 17 -9.78 -49.36 1.70
C LEU A 17 -8.43 -48.74 2.11
N SER A 18 -7.33 -49.51 1.99
CA SER A 18 -5.98 -49.03 2.28
C SER A 18 -5.53 -47.90 1.35
N ILE A 19 -5.85 -47.99 0.04
CA ILE A 19 -5.55 -46.93 -0.93
C ILE A 19 -6.34 -45.66 -0.62
N VAL A 20 -7.63 -45.79 -0.27
CA VAL A 20 -8.48 -44.63 0.05
C VAL A 20 -7.98 -43.92 1.32
N VAL A 21 -7.62 -44.67 2.37
CA VAL A 21 -7.07 -44.10 3.60
C VAL A 21 -5.73 -43.39 3.33
N LEU A 22 -4.84 -43.99 2.53
CA LEU A 22 -3.57 -43.37 2.15
C LEU A 22 -3.78 -42.08 1.36
N ALA A 23 -4.73 -42.08 0.41
CA ALA A 23 -5.04 -40.90 -0.38
C ALA A 23 -5.61 -39.75 0.47
N ILE A 24 -6.49 -40.06 1.43
CA ILE A 24 -7.02 -39.07 2.38
C ILE A 24 -5.89 -38.52 3.26
N LEU A 25 -5.01 -39.39 3.77
CA LEU A 25 -3.86 -38.98 4.58
C LEU A 25 -2.92 -38.05 3.79
N LEU A 26 -2.62 -38.38 2.53
CA LEU A 26 -1.79 -37.55 1.66
C LEU A 26 -2.45 -36.20 1.35
N LEU A 27 -3.77 -36.18 1.11
CA LEU A 27 -4.53 -34.94 0.91
C LEU A 27 -4.52 -34.05 2.17
N LEU A 28 -4.61 -34.64 3.36
CA LEU A 28 -4.53 -33.92 4.63
C LEU A 28 -3.12 -33.39 4.90
N VAL A 29 -2.07 -34.17 4.63
CA VAL A 29 -0.68 -33.71 4.77
C VAL A 29 -0.35 -32.63 3.75
N ALA A 30 -0.83 -32.75 2.51
CA ALA A 30 -0.65 -31.74 1.48
C ALA A 30 -1.39 -30.43 1.80
N SER A 31 -2.61 -30.49 2.36
CA SER A 31 -3.38 -29.30 2.72
C SER A 31 -2.79 -28.54 3.92
N VAL A 32 -2.30 -29.27 4.93
CA VAL A 32 -1.58 -28.70 6.08
C VAL A 32 -0.22 -28.14 5.66
N GLY A 33 0.51 -28.84 4.79
CA GLY A 33 1.77 -28.35 4.23
C GLY A 33 1.60 -27.07 3.42
N HIS A 34 0.52 -26.97 2.62
CA HIS A 34 0.25 -25.79 1.80
C HIS A 34 -0.13 -24.56 2.63
N THR A 35 -0.90 -24.74 3.72
CA THR A 35 -1.31 -23.64 4.60
C THR A 35 -0.19 -23.11 5.49
N ILE A 36 0.74 -23.97 5.92
CA ILE A 36 1.93 -23.52 6.68
C ILE A 36 2.91 -22.76 5.76
N LEU A 37 3.07 -23.21 4.52
CA LEU A 37 3.98 -22.56 3.58
C LEU A 37 3.54 -21.13 3.25
N THR A 38 2.24 -20.92 3.01
CA THR A 38 1.69 -19.59 2.65
C THR A 38 1.84 -18.56 3.76
N ILE A 39 1.65 -18.95 5.03
CA ILE A 39 1.78 -18.02 6.17
C ILE A 39 3.22 -17.54 6.35
N THR A 40 4.22 -18.38 6.04
CA THR A 40 5.65 -18.02 6.19
C THR A 40 6.25 -17.27 5.00
N THR A 41 5.59 -17.29 3.83
CA THR A 41 6.10 -16.68 2.60
C THR A 41 5.41 -15.37 2.24
N GLU A 42 4.39 -14.94 2.99
CA GLU A 42 3.80 -13.64 2.77
C GLU A 42 4.79 -12.51 3.15
N PRO A 43 5.16 -11.62 2.21
CA PRO A 43 6.05 -10.51 2.51
C PRO A 43 5.41 -9.61 3.56
N SER A 44 6.22 -9.08 4.48
CA SER A 44 5.75 -8.14 5.50
C SER A 44 5.14 -6.89 4.86
N ILE A 45 4.32 -6.16 5.62
CA ILE A 45 3.71 -4.93 5.11
C ILE A 45 4.77 -3.89 4.71
N GLU A 46 5.90 -3.88 5.40
CA GLU A 46 7.08 -3.06 5.09
C GLU A 46 7.71 -3.46 3.76
N GLU A 47 7.91 -4.76 3.51
CA GLU A 47 8.50 -5.27 2.26
C GLU A 47 7.59 -4.97 1.07
N ARG A 48 6.27 -5.10 1.26
CA ARG A 48 5.27 -4.69 0.27
C ARG A 48 5.30 -3.18 0.02
N ALA A 49 5.40 -2.37 1.08
CA ALA A 49 5.50 -0.92 0.96
C ALA A 49 6.78 -0.49 0.24
N HIS A 50 7.90 -1.16 0.51
CA HIS A 50 9.17 -0.92 -0.16
C HIS A 50 9.09 -1.28 -1.66
N SER A 51 8.57 -2.47 -1.98
CA SER A 51 8.36 -2.91 -3.36
C SER A 51 7.44 -1.95 -4.13
N GLU A 52 6.39 -1.46 -3.48
CA GLU A 52 5.51 -0.43 -4.02
C GLU A 52 6.25 0.89 -4.30
N ALA A 53 7.11 1.34 -3.37
CA ALA A 53 7.88 2.56 -3.54
C ALA A 53 8.82 2.45 -4.75
N VAL A 54 9.51 1.31 -4.90
CA VAL A 54 10.36 1.02 -6.05
C VAL A 54 9.54 0.99 -7.35
N ARG A 55 8.37 0.34 -7.35
CA ARG A 55 7.49 0.26 -8.52
C ARG A 55 7.02 1.66 -8.95
N ARG A 56 6.57 2.49 -8.01
CA ARG A 56 6.12 3.87 -8.30
C ARG A 56 7.26 4.74 -8.80
N ALA A 57 8.43 4.62 -8.19
CA ALA A 57 9.60 5.34 -8.66
C ALA A 57 9.96 4.93 -10.10
N ALA A 58 9.67 3.68 -10.52
CA ALA A 58 9.83 3.25 -11.91
C ALA A 58 8.84 3.93 -12.85
N LEU A 59 7.58 4.03 -12.46
CA LEU A 59 6.57 4.74 -13.25
C LEU A 59 6.91 6.23 -13.41
N VAL A 60 7.35 6.88 -12.33
CA VAL A 60 7.78 8.29 -12.36
C VAL A 60 9.01 8.45 -13.25
N GLY A 61 10.01 7.58 -13.07
CA GLY A 61 11.23 7.62 -13.85
C GLY A 61 10.99 7.40 -15.35
N ASP A 62 10.11 6.46 -15.69
CA ASP A 62 9.69 6.18 -17.07
C ASP A 62 8.96 7.37 -17.70
N ALA A 63 8.03 7.99 -16.95
CA ALA A 63 7.32 9.18 -17.40
C ALA A 63 8.25 10.39 -17.61
N LEU A 64 9.29 10.54 -16.79
CA LEU A 64 10.29 11.60 -16.97
C LEU A 64 11.18 11.34 -18.19
N VAL A 65 11.51 10.09 -18.48
CA VAL A 65 12.38 9.72 -19.60
C VAL A 65 11.67 9.88 -20.93
N HIS A 66 10.42 9.40 -21.02
CA HIS A 66 9.61 9.44 -22.24
C HIS A 66 8.75 10.72 -22.37
N GLY A 67 8.78 11.59 -21.35
CA GLY A 67 8.12 12.88 -21.37
C GLY A 67 8.77 13.87 -22.36
N VAL A 68 7.99 14.88 -22.75
CA VAL A 68 8.42 15.95 -23.68
C VAL A 68 9.24 17.06 -23.03
N ALA A 69 9.43 17.02 -21.72
CA ALA A 69 10.16 18.03 -20.98
C ALA A 69 11.68 17.86 -21.18
N ASP A 70 12.32 18.91 -21.68
CA ASP A 70 13.76 18.95 -21.91
C ASP A 70 14.50 19.73 -20.82
N GLY A 71 13.83 20.70 -20.17
CA GLY A 71 14.43 21.57 -19.16
C GLY A 71 14.29 21.03 -17.73
N ALA A 72 15.27 21.35 -16.88
CA ALA A 72 15.30 20.97 -15.46
C ALA A 72 14.01 21.36 -14.71
N THR A 73 13.58 22.61 -14.83
CA THR A 73 12.36 23.12 -14.17
C THR A 73 11.12 22.35 -14.60
N GLU A 74 10.96 22.10 -15.90
CA GLU A 74 9.81 21.37 -16.45
C GLU A 74 9.78 19.92 -16.00
N LEU A 75 10.95 19.28 -15.92
CA LEU A 75 11.11 17.93 -15.40
C LEU A 75 10.77 17.84 -13.91
N GLY A 76 11.23 18.82 -13.12
CA GLY A 76 10.85 18.94 -11.70
C GLY A 76 9.34 19.08 -11.53
N GLN A 77 8.71 19.97 -12.30
CA GLN A 77 7.25 20.12 -12.28
C GLN A 77 6.54 18.85 -12.75
N SER A 78 7.07 18.17 -13.77
CA SER A 78 6.48 16.92 -14.27
C SER A 78 6.53 15.80 -13.23
N ALA A 79 7.63 15.68 -12.49
CA ALA A 79 7.75 14.73 -11.39
C ALA A 79 6.82 15.09 -10.22
N ALA A 80 6.73 16.38 -9.86
CA ALA A 80 5.90 16.87 -8.76
C ALA A 80 4.38 16.80 -9.02
N ARG A 81 3.95 16.61 -10.28
CA ARG A 81 2.54 16.36 -10.62
C ARG A 81 1.98 15.04 -10.06
N ASN A 82 2.83 14.18 -9.51
CA ASN A 82 2.39 12.96 -8.85
C ASN A 82 2.18 13.21 -7.35
N ASP A 83 0.94 13.11 -6.89
CA ASP A 83 0.54 13.38 -5.49
C ASP A 83 1.26 12.54 -4.41
N ARG A 84 2.01 11.50 -4.83
CA ARG A 84 2.75 10.60 -3.94
C ARG A 84 4.27 10.84 -4.00
N VAL A 85 4.72 11.90 -4.67
CA VAL A 85 6.13 12.16 -4.96
C VAL A 85 6.48 13.60 -4.64
N ASP A 86 7.45 13.80 -3.74
CA ASP A 86 8.06 15.11 -3.55
C ASP A 86 9.34 15.20 -4.37
N VAL A 87 9.51 16.28 -5.13
CA VAL A 87 10.80 16.58 -5.75
C VAL A 87 11.64 17.36 -4.76
N LEU A 88 12.78 16.79 -4.36
CA LEU A 88 13.66 17.37 -3.35
C LEU A 88 14.74 18.24 -3.98
N THR A 89 15.26 17.82 -5.13
CA THR A 89 16.35 18.53 -5.80
C THR A 89 16.26 18.30 -7.30
N VAL A 90 16.54 19.34 -8.07
CA VAL A 90 16.70 19.27 -9.51
C VAL A 90 17.95 20.06 -9.85
N ASP A 91 18.98 19.37 -10.33
CA ASP A 91 20.26 19.96 -10.73
C ASP A 91 20.46 19.81 -12.24
N GLY A 92 21.04 20.82 -12.88
CA GLY A 92 21.27 20.86 -14.32
C GLY A 92 20.38 21.88 -15.02
N THR A 93 20.54 22.00 -16.34
CA THR A 93 19.80 22.97 -17.16
C THR A 93 18.81 22.26 -18.08
N ASP A 94 19.30 21.30 -18.85
CA ASP A 94 18.50 20.52 -19.78
C ASP A 94 19.11 19.12 -20.00
N ARG A 95 18.33 18.23 -20.63
CA ARG A 95 18.71 16.84 -20.88
C ARG A 95 19.75 16.67 -22.00
N ARG A 96 19.99 17.71 -22.81
CA ARG A 96 20.83 17.64 -24.03
C ARG A 96 22.30 17.91 -23.74
N HIS A 97 22.58 18.63 -22.65
CA HIS A 97 23.94 18.92 -22.22
C HIS A 97 24.39 17.95 -21.13
N SER A 98 25.59 17.38 -21.29
CA SER A 98 26.21 16.56 -20.25
C SER A 98 26.50 17.40 -18.99
N PRO A 99 26.18 16.90 -17.77
CA PRO A 99 25.79 15.53 -17.42
C PRO A 99 24.27 15.24 -17.39
N GLY A 100 23.46 16.08 -18.03
CA GLY A 100 22.00 16.01 -18.06
C GLY A 100 21.35 16.68 -16.84
N VAL A 101 20.09 16.32 -16.58
CA VAL A 101 19.33 16.79 -15.42
C VAL A 101 19.33 15.70 -14.35
N ARG A 102 19.82 16.01 -13.15
CA ARG A 102 19.74 15.14 -11.98
C ARG A 102 18.52 15.50 -11.16
N VAL A 103 17.62 14.55 -10.97
CA VAL A 103 16.42 14.71 -10.14
C VAL A 103 16.54 13.82 -8.93
N VAL A 104 16.34 14.38 -7.75
CA VAL A 104 16.16 13.64 -6.49
C VAL A 104 14.72 13.81 -6.06
N PHE A 105 14.02 12.69 -5.89
CA PHE A 105 12.61 12.69 -5.50
C PHE A 105 12.34 11.65 -4.40
N ARG A 106 11.35 11.94 -3.56
CA ARG A 106 10.90 11.13 -2.43
C ARG A 106 9.54 10.55 -2.75
N VAL A 107 9.43 9.22 -2.73
CA VAL A 107 8.16 8.52 -2.90
C VAL A 107 7.57 8.21 -1.54
N HIS A 108 6.29 8.54 -1.37
CA HIS A 108 5.50 8.23 -0.19
C HIS A 108 4.57 7.05 -0.46
N VAL A 109 4.66 6.04 0.41
CA VAL A 109 3.79 4.87 0.37
C VAL A 109 3.16 4.69 1.74
N THR A 110 1.83 4.69 1.76
CA THR A 110 1.03 4.26 2.89
C THR A 110 0.36 2.95 2.51
N MET A 111 0.59 1.91 3.30
CA MET A 111 -0.03 0.60 3.16
C MET A 111 -0.78 0.27 4.44
N SER A 112 -1.92 -0.40 4.31
CA SER A 112 -2.66 -0.91 5.46
C SER A 112 -3.11 -2.34 5.21
N GLN A 113 -3.09 -3.17 6.25
CA GLN A 113 -3.55 -4.54 6.18
C GLN A 113 -4.40 -4.90 7.41
N PRO A 114 -5.41 -5.77 7.25
CA PRO A 114 -6.18 -6.26 8.39
C PRO A 114 -5.29 -7.13 9.30
N VAL A 115 -5.49 -6.99 10.60
CA VAL A 115 -4.85 -7.80 11.66
C VAL A 115 -5.89 -8.15 12.72
N MET A 116 -5.60 -9.12 13.58
CA MET A 116 -6.56 -9.59 14.62
C MET A 116 -7.11 -8.45 15.51
N ALA A 117 -6.31 -7.41 15.76
CA ALA A 117 -6.68 -6.24 16.56
C ALA A 117 -7.15 -5.03 15.73
N GLY A 118 -7.51 -5.19 14.45
CA GLY A 118 -8.01 -4.11 13.60
C GLY A 118 -7.24 -3.97 12.29
N ARG A 119 -6.65 -2.80 12.03
CA ARG A 119 -5.80 -2.55 10.86
C ARG A 119 -4.42 -2.08 11.31
N ALA A 120 -3.38 -2.74 10.80
CA ALA A 120 -2.03 -2.23 10.85
C ALA A 120 -1.82 -1.30 9.65
N SER A 121 -1.19 -0.14 9.87
CA SER A 121 -0.81 0.80 8.83
C SER A 121 0.68 1.06 8.91
N THR A 122 1.35 1.10 7.77
CA THR A 122 2.76 1.49 7.66
C THR A 122 2.88 2.64 6.67
N GLU A 123 3.67 3.64 7.02
CA GLU A 123 4.06 4.73 6.14
C GLU A 123 5.56 4.61 5.88
N MET A 124 5.95 4.65 4.60
CA MET A 124 7.33 4.56 4.18
C MET A 124 7.65 5.70 3.22
N ARG A 125 8.83 6.27 3.40
CA ARG A 125 9.39 7.31 2.53
C ARG A 125 10.71 6.80 1.97
N VAL A 126 10.82 6.77 0.65
CA VAL A 126 12.03 6.29 -0.04
C VAL A 126 12.48 7.31 -1.05
N CYS A 127 13.75 7.70 -0.98
CA CYS A 127 14.33 8.67 -1.88
C CYS A 127 15.10 7.99 -3.00
N PHE A 128 14.97 8.56 -4.18
CA PHE A 128 15.60 8.08 -5.38
C PHE A 128 16.28 9.23 -6.10
N ARG A 129 17.43 8.92 -6.67
CA ARG A 129 18.19 9.79 -7.56
C ARG A 129 18.11 9.22 -8.97
N GLN A 130 17.77 10.07 -9.92
CA GLN A 130 17.73 9.75 -11.34
C GLN A 130 18.50 10.81 -12.12
N VAL A 131 19.23 10.38 -13.15
CA VAL A 131 19.89 11.28 -14.10
C VAL A 131 19.17 11.11 -15.43
N LEU A 132 18.76 12.23 -16.02
CA LEU A 132 18.04 12.32 -17.27
C LEU A 132 18.98 12.95 -18.30
N ASP A 133 19.47 12.11 -19.21
CA ASP A 133 20.38 12.46 -20.29
C ASP A 133 19.75 11.94 -21.59
N GLN A 134 19.72 12.78 -22.63
CA GLN A 134 19.12 12.43 -23.92
C GLN A 134 19.90 11.32 -24.64
N GLU A 135 21.21 11.22 -24.43
CA GLU A 135 22.04 10.17 -25.02
C GLU A 135 21.84 8.82 -24.32
N ARG A 136 21.54 8.84 -23.02
CA ARG A 136 21.25 7.64 -22.23
C ARG A 136 19.76 7.35 -22.20
N ARG A 137 19.31 6.53 -23.16
CA ARG A 137 17.93 5.99 -23.14
C ARG A 137 17.70 5.01 -21.99
N ASP A 138 18.76 4.40 -21.47
CA ASP A 138 18.69 3.54 -20.29
C ASP A 138 18.61 4.40 -19.03
N PHE A 139 17.45 4.40 -18.38
CA PHE A 139 17.25 5.15 -17.17
C PHE A 139 17.72 4.36 -15.95
N SER A 140 18.84 4.80 -15.36
CA SER A 140 19.28 4.27 -14.07
C SER A 140 18.72 5.14 -12.95
N ARG A 141 17.96 4.51 -12.04
CA ARG A 141 17.53 5.12 -10.78
C ARG A 141 18.24 4.42 -9.64
N THR A 142 18.81 5.19 -8.73
CA THR A 142 19.49 4.66 -7.54
C THR A 142 18.74 5.11 -6.31
N GLN A 143 18.45 4.19 -5.40
CA GLN A 143 17.94 4.54 -4.08
C GLN A 143 19.04 5.31 -3.33
N VAL A 144 18.68 6.42 -2.69
CA VAL A 144 19.59 7.24 -1.92
C VAL A 144 19.00 7.52 -0.54
N PRO A 145 19.83 7.81 0.48
CA PRO A 145 19.33 8.29 1.75
C PRO A 145 18.44 9.51 1.53
N CYS A 146 17.28 9.54 2.20
CA CYS A 146 16.45 10.73 2.20
C CYS A 146 17.16 11.83 2.99
N PRO A 147 17.34 13.04 2.44
CA PRO A 147 17.83 14.15 3.23
C PRO A 147 16.83 14.44 4.36
N GLU A 148 17.35 14.86 5.51
CA GLU A 148 16.56 15.19 6.72
C GLU A 148 15.64 16.41 6.55
N THR A 149 15.54 16.98 5.33
CA THR A 149 14.75 18.16 5.06
C THR A 149 13.29 17.88 5.42
N ALA A 150 12.85 18.49 6.53
CA ALA A 150 11.48 18.52 6.98
C ALA A 150 10.58 18.93 5.80
N PRO A 151 9.40 18.31 5.61
CA PRO A 151 8.45 18.83 4.65
C PRO A 151 8.16 20.31 5.00
N PRO A 152 8.20 21.24 4.03
CA PRO A 152 7.59 22.54 4.25
C PRO A 152 6.09 22.29 4.48
N ASP A 153 5.66 22.51 5.71
CA ASP A 153 4.28 22.40 6.23
C ASP A 153 3.53 21.10 5.92
N GLY A 154 3.54 20.21 6.92
CA GLY A 154 2.70 19.02 6.90
C GLY A 154 3.00 18.15 8.09
N THR A 155 2.63 18.64 9.27
CA THR A 155 2.51 17.83 10.48
C THR A 155 1.68 16.59 10.16
N SER A 156 2.31 15.48 9.83
CA SER A 156 1.71 14.15 10.01
C SER A 156 1.67 13.91 11.51
N THR A 157 0.73 14.59 12.18
CA THR A 157 0.37 14.24 13.55
C THR A 157 -0.07 12.77 13.49
N PRO A 158 0.52 11.85 14.28
CA PRO A 158 -0.05 10.52 14.39
C PRO A 158 -1.48 10.70 14.87
N VAL A 159 -2.46 10.26 14.06
CA VAL A 159 -3.87 10.28 14.47
C VAL A 159 -3.95 9.46 15.76
N PRO A 160 -4.24 10.07 16.93
CA PRO A 160 -4.49 9.28 18.12
C PRO A 160 -5.76 8.48 17.85
N SER A 161 -5.68 7.15 17.98
CA SER A 161 -6.85 6.30 17.99
C SER A 161 -7.84 6.86 19.00
N ARG A 162 -8.97 7.41 18.51
CA ARG A 162 -10.07 7.84 19.36
C ARG A 162 -10.51 6.62 20.17
N SER A 163 -10.29 6.68 21.48
CA SER A 163 -11.00 5.84 22.44
C SER A 163 -12.51 5.96 22.18
N PRO A 164 -13.28 4.87 22.30
CA PRO A 164 -14.71 4.91 22.02
C PRO A 164 -15.43 5.90 22.93
N THR A 165 -16.16 6.83 22.32
CA THR A 165 -17.06 7.77 22.99
C THR A 165 -18.09 6.98 23.83
N PRO A 166 -18.30 7.31 25.12
CA PRO A 166 -19.40 6.71 25.88
C PRO A 166 -20.75 7.12 25.27
N PRO A 167 -21.78 6.26 25.32
CA PRO A 167 -23.07 6.54 24.72
C PRO A 167 -23.73 7.79 25.35
N PRO A 168 -24.56 8.54 24.59
CA PRO A 168 -25.22 9.74 25.11
C PRO A 168 -26.16 9.41 26.28
N PRO A 169 -26.31 10.32 27.26
CA PRO A 169 -27.27 10.13 28.33
C PRO A 169 -28.70 10.13 27.77
N VAL A 170 -29.46 9.12 28.17
CA VAL A 170 -30.89 8.95 27.87
C VAL A 170 -31.66 10.17 28.38
N LEU A 171 -32.27 10.94 27.48
CA LEU A 171 -33.21 12.00 27.84
C LEU A 171 -34.46 11.38 28.49
N GLY A 172 -34.68 11.68 29.78
CA GLY A 172 -35.97 11.50 30.44
C GLY A 172 -37.03 12.51 29.93
N PRO A 173 -38.33 12.24 30.19
CA PRO A 173 -39.46 12.96 29.58
C PRO A 173 -39.67 14.40 30.12
N PRO A 174 -40.42 15.24 29.38
CA PRO A 174 -40.40 16.70 29.54
C PRO A 174 -41.29 17.17 30.71
N THR A 175 -40.83 18.19 31.44
CA THR A 175 -41.67 18.94 32.39
C THR A 175 -41.64 20.43 32.04
N THR A 176 -42.73 20.88 31.40
CA THR A 176 -43.51 22.12 31.56
C THR A 176 -42.84 23.44 32.03
N VAL A 177 -42.70 24.43 31.09
CA VAL A 177 -43.28 25.83 31.00
C VAL A 177 -43.24 26.74 32.27
N PRO A 178 -43.25 28.13 32.28
CA PRO A 178 -43.49 29.18 31.23
C PRO A 178 -42.58 30.46 31.24
N GLY A 179 -42.72 31.29 30.18
CA GLY A 179 -42.91 32.75 30.36
C GLY A 179 -41.80 33.70 29.86
N ALA A 180 -42.03 34.34 28.71
CA ALA A 180 -41.34 35.53 28.18
C ALA A 180 -41.66 36.81 29.02
N PRO A 181 -41.20 38.06 28.73
CA PRO A 181 -40.58 38.55 27.49
C PRO A 181 -39.53 39.71 27.57
N ALA A 182 -39.06 40.12 26.37
CA ALA A 182 -38.86 41.49 25.88
C ALA A 182 -37.46 42.17 25.93
N GLY A 183 -37.11 42.74 24.76
CA GLY A 183 -36.15 43.85 24.55
C GLY A 183 -34.76 43.40 24.10
N SER A 184 -34.09 43.94 23.08
CA SER A 184 -34.34 45.08 22.20
C SER A 184 -33.37 44.95 21.01
N SER A 185 -33.82 45.28 19.80
CA SER A 185 -32.95 45.57 18.64
C SER A 185 -32.72 47.10 18.59
N PRO A 186 -31.60 47.62 18.08
CA PRO A 186 -31.60 47.95 16.64
C PRO A 186 -30.26 47.75 15.89
N ALA A 187 -30.40 47.73 14.56
CA ALA A 187 -29.40 47.55 13.51
C ALA A 187 -28.31 48.64 13.42
N PRO A 188 -27.19 48.36 12.72
CA PRO A 188 -26.37 49.40 12.11
C PRO A 188 -26.64 49.53 10.60
N ALA A 189 -26.73 50.78 10.14
CA ALA A 189 -26.76 51.16 8.73
C ALA A 189 -25.34 51.44 8.21
N ARG A 190 -25.02 50.94 7.02
CA ARG A 190 -24.41 51.71 5.93
C ARG A 190 -24.55 51.00 4.60
#